data_AF-J1J2Y1-F1
#
_entry.id   AF-J1J2Y1-F1
#
_cell.length_a   1.000
_cell.length_b   1.000
_cell.length_c   1.000
_cell.angle_alpha   90.00
_cell.angle_beta   90.00
_cell.angle_gamma   90.00
#
_symmetry.space_group_name_H-M   'P 1'
#
loop_
_entity.id
_entity.type
_entity.pdbx_description
1 polymer ?
#
loop_
_entity_poly.entity_id
_entity_poly.type
_entity_poly.pdbx_seq_one_letter_code
_entity_poly.pdbx_strand_id
1 'polypeptide(L)'
;MKKILKLLSGLAFLSTAGCVNSITSLSPELWRKKILLECGVPDFDKVVALDLNQFASIEMCMAQSGFRPSFTIQGWCENHKADNLPICRPGAVMPQRSVERRLNSPYCKKHPEQLECKP
;
A
#
# COMPACT_ATOMS: atom_id res chain seq x y z
N MET A 1 -16.22 -23.12 -64.22
CA MET A 1 -17.00 -23.35 -62.98
C MET A 1 -16.74 -22.20 -62.01
N LYS A 2 -17.83 -21.59 -61.54
CA LYS A 2 -17.84 -20.47 -60.57
C LYS A 2 -17.38 -20.97 -59.19
N LYS A 3 -16.60 -20.16 -58.47
CA LYS A 3 -16.90 -19.79 -57.08
C LYS A 3 -16.09 -18.54 -56.70
N ILE A 4 -16.80 -17.42 -56.77
CA ILE A 4 -16.47 -16.16 -56.12
C ILE A 4 -16.50 -16.43 -54.62
N LEU A 5 -15.40 -16.18 -53.90
CA LEU A 5 -15.47 -15.81 -52.50
C LEU A 5 -14.85 -14.43 -52.34
N LYS A 6 -15.71 -13.42 -52.52
CA LYS A 6 -15.55 -12.13 -51.87
C LYS A 6 -15.65 -12.38 -50.37
N LEU A 7 -14.56 -12.16 -49.63
CA LEU A 7 -14.64 -11.86 -48.20
C LEU A 7 -14.02 -10.49 -48.00
N LEU A 8 -14.94 -9.53 -47.95
CA LEU A 8 -14.74 -8.15 -47.59
C LEU A 8 -14.33 -8.05 -46.12
N SER A 9 -13.52 -7.02 -45.89
CA SER A 9 -13.56 -6.12 -44.74
C SER A 9 -13.28 -6.71 -43.35
N GLY A 10 -12.18 -6.22 -42.79
CA GLY A 10 -12.03 -6.11 -41.34
C GLY A 10 -10.58 -6.18 -40.88
N LEU A 11 -9.70 -5.31 -41.38
CA LEU A 11 -8.57 -4.89 -40.53
C LEU A 11 -9.21 -4.15 -39.35
N ALA A 12 -9.51 -4.88 -38.28
CA ALA A 12 -9.64 -4.27 -36.98
C ALA A 12 -8.25 -3.74 -36.64
N PHE A 13 -8.02 -2.46 -36.95
CA PHE A 13 -7.02 -1.69 -36.25
C PHE A 13 -7.39 -1.79 -34.77
N LEU A 14 -6.74 -2.70 -34.06
CA LEU A 14 -6.59 -2.60 -32.62
C LEU A 14 -5.84 -1.29 -32.42
N SER A 15 -6.60 -0.20 -32.30
CA SER A 15 -6.13 1.00 -31.65
C SER A 15 -5.76 0.56 -30.25
N THR A 16 -4.49 0.17 -30.07
CA THR A 16 -3.85 0.34 -28.79
C THR A 16 -3.86 1.85 -28.58
N ALA A 17 -4.96 2.35 -28.01
CA ALA A 17 -4.88 3.56 -27.21
C ALA A 17 -3.71 3.25 -26.28
N GLY A 18 -2.57 3.86 -26.58
CA GLY A 18 -1.34 3.56 -25.90
C GLY A 18 -1.66 3.70 -24.42
N CYS A 19 -1.49 2.63 -23.67
CA CYS A 19 -1.14 2.82 -22.28
C CYS A 19 0.09 3.72 -22.36
N VAL A 20 -0.09 5.00 -22.06
CA VAL A 20 1.02 5.85 -21.67
C VAL A 20 1.55 5.13 -20.44
N ASN A 21 2.51 4.24 -20.68
CA ASN A 21 3.28 3.54 -19.68
C ASN A 21 4.23 4.57 -19.05
N SER A 22 3.66 5.67 -18.55
CA SER A 22 4.21 6.39 -17.42
C SER A 22 3.84 5.60 -16.16
N ILE A 23 4.13 4.29 -16.14
CA ILE A 23 4.55 3.69 -14.89
C ILE A 23 5.94 4.30 -14.71
N THR A 24 6.00 5.54 -14.22
CA THR A 24 7.16 5.99 -13.47
C THR A 24 7.33 4.90 -12.45
N SER A 25 8.29 3.99 -12.63
CA SER A 25 8.58 2.98 -11.63
C SER A 25 8.81 3.78 -10.36
N LEU A 26 7.85 3.75 -9.43
CA LEU A 26 8.02 4.51 -8.20
C LEU A 26 9.33 4.00 -7.63
N SER A 27 10.25 4.92 -7.30
CA SER A 27 11.49 4.49 -6.68
C SER A 27 11.12 3.59 -5.48
N PRO A 28 11.93 2.58 -5.16
CA PRO A 28 11.66 1.72 -4.01
C PRO A 28 11.39 2.51 -2.72
N GLU A 29 12.03 3.67 -2.59
CA GLU A 29 11.79 4.63 -1.52
C GLU A 29 10.38 5.23 -1.55
N LEU A 30 9.94 5.74 -2.70
CA LEU A 30 8.61 6.32 -2.87
C LEU A 30 7.52 5.28 -2.62
N TRP A 31 7.72 4.05 -3.09
CA TRP A 31 6.81 2.93 -2.81
C TRP A 31 6.73 2.62 -1.31
N ARG A 32 7.89 2.55 -0.63
CA ARG A 32 7.95 2.37 0.82
C ARG A 32 7.21 3.48 1.57
N LYS A 33 7.41 4.76 1.20
CA LYS A 33 6.72 5.90 1.81
C LYS A 33 5.20 5.81 1.65
N LYS A 34 4.70 5.48 0.46
CA LYS A 34 3.26 5.26 0.24
C LYS A 34 2.72 4.19 1.19
N ILE A 35 3.39 3.06 1.30
CA ILE A 35 2.92 1.94 2.14
C ILE A 35 2.95 2.30 3.61
N LEU A 36 4.01 2.95 4.09
CA LEU A 36 4.09 3.40 5.48
C LEU A 36 2.90 4.29 5.86
N LEU A 37 2.54 5.26 5.00
CA LEU A 37 1.38 6.13 5.22
C LEU A 37 0.06 5.33 5.19
N GLU A 38 -0.08 4.39 4.25
CA GLU A 38 -1.27 3.53 4.17
C GLU A 38 -1.40 2.57 5.37
N CYS A 39 -0.26 2.18 5.94
CA CYS A 39 -0.17 1.39 7.17
C CYS A 39 -0.36 2.22 8.44
N GLY A 40 -0.42 3.54 8.33
CA GLY A 40 -0.80 4.43 9.43
C GLY A 40 0.35 5.17 10.11
N VAL A 41 1.53 5.25 9.47
CA VAL A 41 2.52 6.26 9.86
C VAL A 41 1.89 7.65 9.65
N PRO A 42 1.80 8.50 10.69
CA PRO A 42 1.06 9.75 10.58
C PRO A 42 1.83 10.88 9.89
N ASP A 43 3.12 11.02 10.20
CA ASP A 43 3.96 12.12 9.73
C ASP A 43 5.44 11.68 9.69
N PHE A 44 6.12 11.89 8.56
CA PHE A 44 7.55 11.58 8.43
C PHE A 44 8.46 12.70 8.96
N ASP A 45 7.96 13.94 9.04
CA ASP A 45 8.76 15.09 9.47
C ASP A 45 8.80 15.22 11.01
N LYS A 46 8.04 14.38 11.70
CA LYS A 46 7.89 14.46 13.16
C LYS A 46 8.27 13.13 13.78
N VAL A 47 8.98 13.22 14.90
CA VAL A 47 9.11 12.09 15.82
C VAL A 47 7.76 11.90 16.49
N VAL A 48 6.97 10.95 16.00
CA VAL A 48 5.70 10.57 16.63
C VAL A 48 5.96 9.36 17.51
N ALA A 49 5.71 9.51 18.81
CA ALA A 49 5.71 8.38 19.74
C ALA A 49 4.51 7.49 19.40
N LEU A 50 4.79 6.33 18.80
CA LEU A 50 3.80 5.29 18.55
C LEU A 50 3.60 4.50 19.84
N ASP A 51 2.34 4.21 20.18
CA ASP A 51 2.08 3.21 21.22
C ASP A 51 2.47 1.80 20.73
N LEU A 52 2.62 0.85 21.66
CA LEU A 52 3.05 -0.52 21.35
C LEU A 52 2.13 -1.21 20.33
N ASN A 53 0.83 -0.95 20.39
CA ASN A 53 -0.13 -1.55 19.46
C ASN A 53 -0.06 -0.89 18.08
N GLN A 54 0.10 0.43 18.01
CA GLN A 54 0.27 1.18 16.77
C GLN A 54 1.54 0.74 16.04
N PHE A 55 2.66 0.67 16.76
CA PHE A 55 3.92 0.20 16.21
C PHE A 55 3.79 -1.22 15.66
N ALA A 56 3.20 -2.13 16.46
CA ALA A 56 2.95 -3.50 16.02
C ALA A 56 2.04 -3.57 14.79
N SER A 57 1.00 -2.72 14.74
CA SER A 57 0.06 -2.67 13.62
C SER A 57 0.73 -2.19 12.34
N ILE A 58 1.58 -1.17 12.41
CA ILE A 58 2.31 -0.65 11.26
C ILE A 58 3.28 -1.72 10.72
N GLU A 59 4.07 -2.34 11.58
CA GLU A 59 5.02 -3.40 11.20
C GLU A 59 4.32 -4.60 10.56
N MET A 60 3.18 -5.03 11.09
CA MET A 60 2.41 -6.13 10.51
C MET A 60 1.79 -5.77 9.16
N CYS A 61 1.29 -4.54 8.99
CA CYS A 61 0.79 -4.06 7.70
C CYS A 61 1.92 -3.98 6.65
N MET A 62 3.11 -3.51 7.06
CA MET A 62 4.30 -3.52 6.22
C MET A 62 4.71 -4.95 5.83
N ALA A 63 4.65 -5.89 6.78
CA ALA A 63 4.96 -7.29 6.51
C ALA A 63 4.03 -7.92 5.47
N GLN A 64 2.72 -7.65 5.57
CA GLN A 64 1.73 -8.09 4.56
C GLN A 64 1.96 -7.46 3.18
N SER A 65 2.70 -6.35 3.13
CA SER A 65 3.08 -5.67 1.90
C SER A 65 4.41 -6.17 1.32
N GLY A 66 4.99 -7.22 1.89
CA GLY A 66 6.23 -7.86 1.40
C GLY A 66 7.52 -7.33 2.04
N PHE A 67 7.43 -6.48 3.06
CA PHE A 67 8.60 -6.06 3.83
C PHE A 67 8.94 -7.06 4.93
N ARG A 68 10.20 -7.14 5.33
CA ARG A 68 10.62 -7.97 6.46
C ARG A 68 10.31 -7.21 7.77
N PRO A 69 9.48 -7.75 8.69
CA PRO A 69 9.24 -7.12 9.98
C PRO A 69 10.44 -7.22 10.90
N SER A 70 10.54 -6.32 11.86
CA SER A 70 11.59 -6.31 12.90
C SER A 70 11.39 -7.40 13.98
N PHE A 71 10.19 -7.97 14.10
CA PHE A 71 9.85 -9.04 15.03
C PHE A 71 8.81 -10.01 14.43
N THR A 72 8.58 -11.14 15.09
CA THR A 72 7.43 -12.01 14.81
C THR A 72 6.24 -11.57 15.66
N ILE A 73 5.01 -11.60 15.12
CA ILE A 73 3.82 -11.20 15.87
C ILE A 73 3.64 -12.05 17.15
N GLN A 74 3.98 -13.34 17.07
CA GLN A 74 3.95 -14.23 18.23
C GLN A 74 4.91 -13.74 19.33
N GLY A 75 6.18 -13.50 19.00
CA GLY A 75 7.16 -13.05 19.98
C GLY A 75 6.81 -11.67 20.56
N TRP A 76 6.29 -10.77 19.73
CA TRP A 76 5.80 -9.47 20.20
C TRP A 76 4.67 -9.63 21.22
N CYS A 77 3.66 -10.44 20.91
CA CYS A 77 2.52 -10.66 21.79
C CYS A 77 2.87 -11.44 23.07
N GLU A 78 3.88 -12.31 23.03
CA GLU A 78 4.42 -12.98 24.21
C GLU A 78 5.13 -11.97 25.13
N ASN A 79 5.99 -11.12 24.58
CA ASN A 79 6.72 -10.09 25.34
C ASN A 79 5.79 -9.01 25.93
N HIS A 80 4.68 -8.71 25.23
CA HIS A 80 3.72 -7.67 25.60
C HIS A 80 2.39 -8.24 26.12
N LYS A 81 2.40 -9.46 26.67
CA LYS A 81 1.18 -10.13 27.13
C LYS A 81 0.44 -9.36 28.22
N ALA A 82 1.18 -8.69 29.12
CA ALA A 82 0.62 -7.90 30.20
C ALA A 82 -0.08 -6.61 29.71
N ASP A 83 0.31 -6.10 28.53
CA ASP A 83 -0.22 -4.86 27.96
C ASP A 83 -1.61 -5.06 27.30
N ASN A 84 -2.04 -6.32 27.11
CA ASN A 84 -3.32 -6.68 26.51
C ASN A 84 -3.59 -5.94 25.18
N LEU A 85 -2.56 -5.87 24.34
CA LEU A 85 -2.58 -5.13 23.08
C LEU A 85 -3.70 -5.65 22.15
N PRO A 86 -4.52 -4.77 21.53
CA PRO A 86 -5.57 -5.17 20.61
C PRO A 86 -5.14 -6.14 19.50
N ILE A 87 -3.97 -5.92 18.89
CA ILE A 87 -3.44 -6.78 17.83
C ILE A 87 -3.11 -8.21 18.28
N CYS A 88 -2.92 -8.41 19.59
CA CYS A 88 -2.56 -9.70 20.19
C CYS A 88 -3.78 -10.50 20.66
N ARG A 89 -4.99 -9.96 20.51
CA ARG A 89 -6.21 -10.64 20.96
C ARG A 89 -6.65 -11.70 19.96
N PRO A 90 -7.24 -12.82 20.43
CA PRO A 90 -7.89 -13.77 19.54
C PRO A 90 -8.92 -13.08 18.64
N GLY A 91 -8.86 -13.35 17.33
CA GLY A 91 -9.75 -12.74 16.35
C GLY A 91 -9.42 -11.28 16.00
N ALA A 92 -8.26 -10.76 16.41
CA ALA A 92 -7.81 -9.44 16.01
C ALA A 92 -7.77 -9.31 14.48
N VAL A 93 -8.35 -8.23 13.95
CA VAL A 93 -8.32 -7.93 12.52
C VAL A 93 -6.92 -7.47 12.16
N MET A 94 -6.29 -8.17 11.22
CA MET A 94 -4.95 -7.83 10.77
C MET A 94 -4.95 -6.50 10.02
N PRO A 95 -4.02 -5.58 10.36
CA PRO A 95 -4.01 -4.24 9.81
C PRO A 95 -3.73 -4.27 8.31
N GLN A 96 -4.65 -3.69 7.53
CA GLN A 96 -4.51 -3.56 6.08
C GLN A 96 -4.07 -2.14 5.69
N ARG A 97 -3.45 -2.05 4.51
CA ARG A 97 -3.20 -0.78 3.82
C ARG A 97 -4.53 -0.06 3.55
N SER A 98 -4.53 1.26 3.67
CA SER A 98 -5.67 2.09 3.29
C SER A 98 -5.19 3.34 2.56
N VAL A 99 -5.58 3.46 1.29
CA VAL A 99 -5.34 4.66 0.47
C VAL A 99 -5.97 5.89 1.13
N GLU A 100 -7.19 5.74 1.64
CA GLU A 100 -7.88 6.80 2.38
C GLU A 100 -7.07 7.25 3.60
N ARG A 101 -6.50 6.31 4.36
CA ARG A 101 -5.64 6.63 5.52
C ARG A 101 -4.41 7.42 5.09
N ARG A 102 -3.74 7.03 4.00
CA ARG A 102 -2.58 7.76 3.45
C ARG A 102 -2.95 9.17 3.05
N LEU A 103 -3.99 9.34 2.24
CA LEU A 103 -4.41 10.65 1.73
C LEU A 103 -4.88 11.59 2.86
N ASN A 104 -5.45 11.04 3.93
CA ASN A 104 -5.88 11.80 5.11
C ASN A 104 -4.82 11.92 6.21
N SER A 105 -3.62 11.37 6.03
CA SER A 105 -2.54 11.44 7.02
C SER A 105 -2.11 12.89 7.27
N PRO A 106 -1.66 13.23 8.49
CA PRO A 106 -1.06 14.54 8.77
C PRO A 106 0.01 14.95 7.76
N TYR A 107 0.88 14.01 7.35
CA TYR A 107 1.88 14.23 6.31
C TYR A 107 1.27 14.73 5.01
N CYS A 108 0.31 13.99 4.44
CA CYS A 108 -0.26 14.32 3.14
C CYS A 108 -1.19 15.53 3.15
N LYS A 109 -1.78 15.86 4.29
CA LYS A 109 -2.51 17.13 4.45
C LYS A 109 -1.57 18.33 4.42
N LYS A 110 -0.34 18.20 4.96
CA LYS A 110 0.69 19.24 4.96
C LYS A 110 1.43 19.32 3.63
N HIS A 111 1.63 18.19 2.98
CA HIS A 111 2.44 18.03 1.78
C HIS A 111 1.68 17.41 0.59
N PRO A 112 0.55 18.00 0.16
CA PRO A 112 -0.26 17.44 -0.93
C PRO A 112 0.47 17.41 -2.28
N GLU A 113 1.57 18.15 -2.43
CA GLU A 113 2.44 18.18 -3.61
C GLU A 113 3.26 16.90 -3.80
N GLN A 114 3.56 16.17 -2.72
CA GLN A 114 4.43 15.00 -2.76
C GLN A 114 3.80 13.84 -3.54
N LEU A 115 4.63 13.06 -4.23
CA LEU A 115 4.15 11.97 -5.11
C LEU A 115 3.45 10.86 -4.33
N GLU A 116 3.91 10.58 -3.11
CA GLU A 116 3.29 9.64 -2.19
C GLU A 116 1.94 10.10 -1.67
N CYS A 117 1.59 11.38 -1.84
CA CYS A 117 0.33 11.96 -1.40
C CYS A 117 -0.68 12.15 -2.55
N LYS A 118 -0.32 11.75 -3.77
CA LYS A 118 -1.24 11.72 -4.91
C LYS A 118 -2.12 10.47 -4.87
N PRO A 119 -3.40 10.54 -5.27
CA PRO A 119 -4.30 9.39 -5.39
C PRO A 119 -3.62 8.19 -6.04
#